data_AF-A0A0L8FZK4-F1
#
_entry.id   AF-A0A0L8FZK4-F1
#
_cell.length_a   1.000
_cell.length_b   1.000
_cell.length_c   1.000
_cell.angle_alpha   90.00
_cell.angle_beta   90.00
_cell.angle_gamma   90.00
#
_symmetry.space_group_name_H-M   'P 1'
#
loop_
_entity.id
_entity.type
_entity.pdbx_description
1 polymer ?
#
loop_
_entity_poly.entity_id
_entity_poly.type
_entity_poly.pdbx_seq_one_letter_code
_entity_poly.pdbx_strand_id
1 'polypeptide(L)'
;SNHGYCAPYNGSVCKDILSSHMVYFNTSFENPAQLHEEIVINLLIEFDKGVIINRALCREPAKKLLCHYAFPNCDESKTAPLPLCK
;
A
#
# COMPACT_ATOMS: atom_id res chain seq x y z
N SER A 1 1.34 19.09 -13.04
CA SER A 1 1.07 17.84 -13.76
C SER A 1 0.87 16.75 -12.72
N ASN A 2 -0.28 16.06 -12.66
CA ASN A 2 -0.44 14.91 -11.76
C ASN A 2 0.40 13.75 -12.33
N HIS A 3 1.49 13.41 -11.67
CA HIS A 3 2.44 12.39 -12.12
C HIS A 3 2.01 10.99 -11.66
N GLY A 4 0.84 10.52 -12.06
CA GLY A 4 0.43 9.17 -11.72
C GLY A 4 -0.89 8.73 -12.32
N TYR A 5 -1.25 7.48 -12.07
CA TYR A 5 -2.45 6.85 -12.60
C TYR A 5 -3.09 5.90 -11.60
N CYS A 6 -4.38 5.65 -11.81
CA CYS A 6 -5.16 4.66 -11.09
C CYS A 6 -5.25 3.37 -11.90
N ALA A 7 -4.94 2.25 -11.28
CA ALA A 7 -5.09 0.94 -11.90
C ALA A 7 -5.46 -0.12 -10.84
N PRO A 8 -6.02 -1.27 -11.25
CA PRO A 8 -6.21 -2.38 -10.34
C PRO A 8 -4.87 -2.82 -9.74
N TYR A 9 -4.88 -3.15 -8.46
CA TYR A 9 -3.70 -3.73 -7.81
C TYR A 9 -3.33 -5.07 -8.48
N ASN A 10 -2.08 -5.21 -8.93
CA ASN A 10 -1.57 -6.39 -9.64
C ASN A 10 -0.38 -7.07 -8.92
N GLY A 11 -0.04 -6.61 -7.71
CA GLY A 11 1.02 -7.20 -6.89
C GLY A 11 0.59 -8.47 -6.15
N SER A 12 1.47 -8.96 -5.28
CA SER A 12 1.24 -10.21 -4.53
C SER A 12 1.15 -10.02 -3.02
N VAL A 13 1.90 -9.06 -2.46
CA VAL A 13 2.04 -8.86 -1.01
C VAL A 13 0.73 -8.44 -0.34
N CYS A 14 -0.06 -7.62 -1.03
CA CYS A 14 -1.31 -7.03 -0.55
C CYS A 14 -2.56 -7.56 -1.26
N LYS A 15 -2.46 -8.69 -1.97
CA LYS A 15 -3.53 -9.21 -2.83
C LYS A 15 -4.83 -9.51 -2.08
N ASP A 16 -4.71 -10.02 -0.87
CA ASP A 16 -5.82 -10.30 0.05
C ASP A 16 -6.52 -9.03 0.56
N ILE A 17 -5.87 -7.87 0.50
CA ILE A 17 -6.39 -6.59 1.00
C ILE A 17 -6.89 -5.70 -0.16
N LEU A 18 -6.17 -5.68 -1.28
CA LEU A 18 -6.34 -4.70 -2.36
C LEU A 18 -6.96 -5.26 -3.65
N SER A 19 -7.26 -6.56 -3.73
CA SER A 19 -7.78 -7.21 -4.95
C SER A 19 -9.05 -6.58 -5.53
N SER A 20 -9.87 -5.92 -4.71
CA SER A 20 -11.09 -5.23 -5.13
C SER A 20 -10.95 -3.70 -5.23
N HIS A 21 -9.72 -3.16 -5.23
CA HIS A 21 -9.45 -1.73 -5.17
C HIS A 21 -8.65 -1.23 -6.38
N MET A 22 -8.97 -0.01 -6.82
CA MET A 22 -8.10 0.79 -7.67
C MET A 22 -7.09 1.52 -6.79
N VAL A 23 -5.82 1.46 -7.17
CA VAL A 23 -4.72 2.06 -6.40
C VAL A 23 -3.90 3.01 -7.26
N TYR A 24 -3.32 4.01 -6.60
CA TYR A 24 -2.56 5.05 -7.24
C TYR A 24 -1.08 4.66 -7.41
N PHE A 25 -0.58 4.77 -8.63
CA PHE A 25 0.83 4.59 -8.97
C PHE A 25 1.45 5.95 -9.33
N ASN A 26 2.47 6.36 -8.58
CA ASN A 26 3.17 7.62 -8.80
C ASN A 26 4.28 7.43 -9.87
N THR A 27 4.06 7.94 -11.07
CA THR A 27 4.99 7.84 -12.21
C THR A 27 6.18 8.79 -12.10
N SER A 28 6.32 9.55 -11.02
CA SER A 28 7.60 10.18 -10.69
C SER A 28 8.67 9.15 -10.30
N PHE A 29 8.27 7.92 -9.95
CA PHE A 29 9.18 6.79 -9.75
C PHE A 29 9.28 5.95 -11.03
N GLU A 30 10.47 5.38 -11.30
CA GLU A 30 10.74 4.58 -12.49
C GLU A 30 9.92 3.28 -12.53
N ASN A 31 9.78 2.60 -11.39
CA ASN A 31 8.95 1.40 -11.26
C ASN A 31 8.11 1.47 -9.97
N PRO A 32 6.99 2.23 -9.97
CA PRO A 32 6.21 2.48 -8.76
C PRO A 32 5.60 1.21 -8.18
N ALA A 33 5.21 0.24 -9.03
CA ALA A 33 4.62 -1.01 -8.56
C ALA A 33 5.62 -1.84 -7.74
N GLN A 34 6.82 -2.05 -8.28
CA GLN A 34 7.87 -2.78 -7.57
C GLN A 34 8.31 -2.03 -6.31
N LEU A 35 8.54 -0.72 -6.42
CA LEU A 35 8.94 0.11 -5.29
C LEU A 35 7.93 0.01 -4.13
N HIS A 36 6.64 0.10 -4.42
CA HIS A 36 5.60 0.03 -3.40
C HIS A 36 5.48 -1.38 -2.79
N GLU A 37 5.65 -2.47 -3.55
CA GLU A 37 5.74 -3.83 -2.99
C GLU A 37 6.93 -3.94 -2.01
N GLU A 38 8.10 -3.45 -2.39
CA GLU A 38 9.31 -3.47 -1.57
C GLU A 38 9.12 -2.66 -0.27
N ILE A 39 8.43 -1.52 -0.34
CA ILE A 39 8.07 -0.72 0.85
C ILE A 39 7.22 -1.54 1.82
N VAL A 40 6.18 -2.21 1.34
CA VAL A 40 5.32 -3.03 2.22
C VAL A 40 6.12 -4.18 2.84
N ILE A 41 6.93 -4.88 2.05
CA ILE A 41 7.77 -5.99 2.53
C ILE A 41 8.70 -5.51 3.63
N ASN A 42 9.45 -4.43 3.38
CA ASN A 42 10.44 -3.92 4.32
C ASN A 42 9.77 -3.42 5.61
N LEU A 43 8.63 -2.73 5.52
CA LEU A 43 7.90 -2.27 6.71
C LEU A 43 7.33 -3.43 7.53
N LEU A 44 6.85 -4.50 6.89
CA LEU A 44 6.42 -5.72 7.58
C LEU A 44 7.58 -6.43 8.27
N ILE A 45 8.75 -6.51 7.62
CA ILE A 45 9.97 -7.06 8.22
C ILE A 45 10.35 -6.25 9.47
N GLU A 46 10.35 -4.93 9.39
CA GLU A 46 10.67 -4.08 10.54
C GLU A 46 9.62 -4.20 11.67
N PHE A 47 8.33 -4.31 11.32
CA PHE A 47 7.28 -4.63 12.28
C PHE A 47 7.50 -5.98 12.97
N ASP A 48 7.90 -7.00 12.21
CA ASP A 48 8.17 -8.35 12.70
C ASP A 48 9.49 -8.43 13.50
N LYS A 49 10.42 -7.49 13.35
CA LYS A 49 11.62 -7.37 14.20
C LYS A 49 11.36 -6.61 15.50
N GLY A 50 10.49 -5.60 15.48
CA GLY A 50 10.25 -4.71 16.62
C GLY A 50 9.67 -5.40 17.85
N VAL A 51 10.11 -5.03 19.06
CA VAL A 51 9.55 -5.56 20.32
C VAL A 51 8.18 -4.92 20.57
N ILE A 52 7.14 -5.52 20.01
CA ILE A 52 5.75 -5.05 20.09
C ILE A 52 4.96 -5.96 21.01
N ILE A 53 4.38 -5.38 22.07
CA ILE A 53 3.39 -6.07 22.92
C ILE A 53 2.18 -6.39 22.03
N ASN A 54 1.73 -7.65 22.04
CA ASN A 54 0.63 -8.14 21.21
C ASN A 54 0.89 -8.09 19.69
N ARG A 55 2.14 -8.29 19.24
CA ARG A 55 2.48 -8.36 17.80
C ARG A 55 1.51 -9.21 16.98
N ALA A 56 1.12 -10.38 17.49
CA ALA A 56 0.17 -11.27 16.82
C ALA A 56 -1.21 -10.63 16.58
N LEU A 57 -1.71 -9.80 17.51
CA LEU A 57 -2.97 -9.08 17.35
C LEU A 57 -2.85 -7.91 16.37
N CYS A 58 -1.68 -7.27 16.35
CA CYS A 58 -1.45 -6.07 15.55
C CYS A 58 -0.99 -6.38 14.12
N ARG A 59 -0.53 -7.60 13.82
CA ARG A 59 0.09 -7.92 12.53
C ARG A 59 -0.84 -7.74 11.33
N GLU A 60 -2.04 -8.31 11.39
CA GLU A 60 -3.01 -8.19 10.29
C GLU A 60 -3.53 -6.75 10.12
N PRO A 61 -3.94 -6.02 11.19
CA PRO A 61 -4.25 -4.60 11.09
C PRO A 61 -3.08 -3.75 10.54
N ALA A 62 -1.84 -4.04 10.97
CA ALA A 62 -0.66 -3.35 10.47
C ALA A 62 -0.44 -3.63 8.99
N LYS A 63 -0.53 -4.88 8.54
CA LYS A 63 -0.45 -5.23 7.12
C LYS A 63 -1.50 -4.47 6.31
N LYS A 64 -2.75 -4.43 6.77
CA LYS A 64 -3.82 -3.67 6.11
C LYS A 64 -3.49 -2.19 5.99
N LEU A 65 -3.03 -1.56 7.07
CA LEU A 65 -2.61 -0.16 7.08
C LEU A 65 -1.46 0.10 6.10
N LEU A 66 -0.41 -0.73 6.15
CA LEU A 66 0.78 -0.60 5.30
C LEU A 66 0.45 -0.77 3.82
N CYS A 67 -0.43 -1.71 3.48
CA CYS A 67 -0.90 -1.90 2.11
C CYS A 67 -1.61 -0.66 1.56
N HIS A 68 -2.56 -0.08 2.32
CA HIS A 68 -3.22 1.16 1.87
C HIS A 68 -2.32 2.40 1.96
N TYR A 69 -1.25 2.37 2.76
CA TYR A 69 -0.25 3.43 2.79
C TYR A 69 0.63 3.41 1.54
N ALA A 70 1.18 2.25 1.17
CA ALA A 70 2.05 2.09 0.02
C ALA A 70 1.27 2.12 -1.30
N PHE A 71 0.02 1.63 -1.30
CA PHE A 71 -0.89 1.67 -2.43
C PHE A 71 -2.17 2.42 -2.04
N PRO A 72 -2.14 3.76 -2.00
CA PRO A 72 -3.33 4.54 -1.70
C PRO A 72 -4.45 4.21 -2.67
N ASN A 73 -5.66 4.06 -2.14
CA ASN A 73 -6.85 3.93 -2.98
C ASN A 73 -7.00 5.18 -3.84
N CYS A 74 -7.62 5.02 -5.00
CA CYS A 74 -8.10 6.14 -5.79
C CYS A 74 -9.40 5.77 -6.49
N ASP A 75 -10.04 6.78 -7.08
CA ASP A 75 -11.32 6.62 -7.80
C ASP A 75 -11.18 7.18 -9.22
N GLU A 76 -12.05 6.75 -10.15
CA GLU A 76 -12.01 7.20 -11.54
C GLU A 76 -12.23 8.71 -11.71
N SER A 77 -12.81 9.37 -10.70
CA SER A 77 -13.03 10.82 -10.68
C SER A 77 -11.82 11.63 -10.19
N LYS A 78 -10.89 10.98 -9.47
CA LYS A 78 -9.73 11.57 -8.82
C LYS A 78 -8.46 10.90 -9.32
N THR A 79 -7.72 11.64 -10.14
CA THR A 79 -6.35 11.26 -10.58
C THR A 79 -5.30 11.46 -9.47
N ALA A 80 -5.69 11.32 -8.20
CA ALA A 80 -4.87 11.59 -7.03
C ALA A 80 -5.13 10.54 -5.94
N PRO A 81 -4.12 10.21 -5.11
CA PRO A 81 -4.26 9.25 -4.03
C PRO A 81 -5.22 9.74 -2.94
N LEU A 82 -6.08 8.85 -2.43
CA LEU A 82 -6.90 9.12 -1.26
C LEU A 82 -6.07 8.96 0.02
N PRO A 83 -6.19 9.88 0.99
CA PRO A 83 -5.50 9.73 2.26
C PRO A 83 -6.12 8.61 3.10
N LEU A 84 -5.32 8.02 4.00
CA LEU A 84 -5.82 7.17 5.07
C LEU A 84 -6.73 7.98 6.01
N CYS A 85 -7.81 7.36 6.49
CA CYS A 85 -8.68 7.97 7.49
C CYS A 85 -7.94 8.12 8.83
N LYS A 86 -8.31 9.15 9.59
CA LYS A 86 -7.84 9.39 10.97
C LYS A 86 -8.66 8.63 11.99
#